data_AF-A0A2H4U6H8-F1
#
_entry.id   AF-A0A2H4U6H8-F1
#
_cell.length_a   1.000
_cell.length_b   1.000
_cell.length_c   1.000
_cell.angle_alpha   90.00
_cell.angle_beta   90.00
_cell.angle_gamma   90.00
#
_symmetry.space_group_name_H-M   'P 1'
#
loop_
_entity.id
_entity.type
_entity.pdbx_description
1 polymer ?
#
loop_
_entity_poly.entity_id
_entity_poly.type
_entity_poly.pdbx_seq_one_letter_code
_entity_poly.pdbx_strand_id
1 'polypeptide(L)'
;MNSNDELLKKCSYVAISSYRRKVLETLKNDVKIPTKISEESGVGIKHVSNVLTDLKEHNLIVCINEDAHKGRLYRLTDEGKNVVSMIGEMGW
;
A
#
# COMPACT_ATOMS: atom_id res chain seq x y z
N MET A 1 12.00 -19.95 -7.07
CA MET A 1 12.44 -18.74 -6.32
C MET A 1 11.91 -18.91 -4.90
N ASN A 2 12.72 -18.68 -3.86
CA ASN A 2 12.29 -18.89 -2.48
C ASN A 2 11.22 -17.84 -2.12
N SER A 3 10.08 -18.25 -1.56
CA SER A 3 8.99 -17.35 -1.17
C SER A 3 9.45 -16.23 -0.24
N ASN A 4 10.49 -16.47 0.55
CA ASN A 4 11.07 -15.47 1.45
C ASN A 4 11.82 -14.35 0.69
N ASP A 5 12.50 -14.69 -0.41
CA ASP A 5 13.23 -13.70 -1.22
C ASP A 5 12.28 -12.75 -1.93
N GLU A 6 11.12 -13.24 -2.36
CA GLU A 6 10.10 -12.42 -3.02
C GLU A 6 9.47 -11.43 -2.04
N LEU A 7 9.17 -11.87 -0.81
CA LEU A 7 8.69 -11.00 0.24
C LEU A 7 9.71 -9.89 0.56
N LEU A 8 10.99 -10.23 0.67
CA LEU A 8 12.08 -9.27 0.90
C LEU A 8 12.19 -8.24 -0.23
N LYS A 9 12.05 -8.66 -1.50
CA LYS A 9 12.04 -7.74 -2.65
C LYS A 9 10.89 -6.75 -2.56
N LYS A 10 9.69 -7.20 -2.19
CA LYS A 10 8.54 -6.31 -2.02
C LYS A 10 8.69 -5.37 -0.83
N CYS A 11 9.26 -5.84 0.27
CA CYS A 11 9.61 -4.98 1.40
C CYS A 11 10.61 -3.90 0.98
N SER A 12 11.66 -4.26 0.23
CA SER A 12 12.64 -3.30 -0.28
C SER A 12 11.99 -2.30 -1.23
N TYR A 13 11.13 -2.77 -2.15
CA TYR A 13 10.37 -1.92 -3.05
C TYR A 13 9.55 -0.85 -2.32
N VAL A 14 8.85 -1.23 -1.23
CA VAL A 14 8.07 -0.27 -0.43
C VAL A 14 8.97 0.66 0.37
N ALA A 15 10.00 0.13 1.05
CA ALA A 15 10.87 0.86 1.96
C ALA A 15 11.65 2.00 1.28
N ILE A 16 12.13 1.81 0.04
CA ILE A 16 12.89 2.85 -0.68
C ILE A 16 12.07 4.09 -1.06
N SER A 17 10.74 4.04 -0.94
CA SER A 17 9.85 5.17 -1.23
C SER A 17 9.03 5.54 -0.01
N SER A 18 9.30 6.74 0.53
CA SER A 18 8.54 7.28 1.66
C SER A 18 7.04 7.39 1.36
N TYR A 19 6.65 7.61 0.09
CA TYR A 19 5.24 7.68 -0.29
C TYR A 19 4.58 6.30 -0.31
N ARG A 20 5.25 5.27 -0.87
CA ARG A 20 4.74 3.89 -0.81
C ARG A 20 4.59 3.43 0.62
N ARG A 21 5.61 3.66 1.46
CA ARG A 21 5.57 3.30 2.87
C ARG A 21 4.39 3.95 3.58
N LYS A 22 4.29 5.29 3.52
CA LYS A 22 3.21 6.05 4.17
C LYS A 22 1.82 5.60 3.70
N VAL A 23 1.60 5.47 2.40
CA VAL A 23 0.31 5.05 1.85
C VAL A 23 -0.04 3.63 2.30
N LEU A 24 0.90 2.68 2.22
CA LEU A 24 0.66 1.30 2.64
C LEU A 24 0.37 1.21 4.14
N GLU A 25 1.09 1.97 4.97
CA GLU A 25 0.91 2.03 6.42
C GLU A 25 -0.49 2.52 6.81
N THR A 26 -1.07 3.49 6.08
CA THR A 26 -2.46 3.94 6.36
C THR A 26 -3.48 2.80 6.20
N LEU A 27 -3.20 1.80 5.36
CA LEU A 27 -4.14 0.70 5.09
C LEU A 27 -3.99 -0.49 6.05
N LYS A 28 -3.06 -0.44 7.03
CA LYS A 28 -2.72 -1.58 7.90
C LYS A 28 -3.92 -2.25 8.57
N ASN A 29 -4.92 -1.47 8.99
CA ASN A 29 -6.04 -1.95 9.81
C ASN A 29 -7.42 -1.57 9.27
N ASP A 30 -7.53 -0.99 8.08
CA ASP A 30 -8.80 -0.42 7.63
C ASP A 30 -8.93 -0.35 6.10
N VAL A 31 -10.18 -0.30 5.64
CA VAL A 31 -10.55 0.00 4.26
C VAL A 31 -10.68 1.51 4.10
N LYS A 32 -9.97 2.11 3.15
CA LYS A 32 -9.96 3.58 3.00
C LYS A 32 -10.18 4.04 1.57
N ILE A 33 -10.75 5.24 1.45
CA ILE A 33 -10.85 5.98 0.18
C ILE A 33 -9.59 6.83 -0.06
N PRO A 34 -9.23 7.16 -1.32
CA PRO A 34 -8.02 7.91 -1.64
C PRO A 34 -7.85 9.24 -0.90
N THR A 35 -8.93 9.98 -0.66
CA THR A 35 -8.88 11.25 0.08
C THR A 35 -8.49 11.03 1.54
N LYS A 36 -9.05 9.99 2.19
CA LYS A 36 -8.69 9.62 3.56
C LYS A 36 -7.22 9.19 3.67
N ILE A 37 -6.74 8.41 2.70
CA ILE A 37 -5.34 8.02 2.59
C ILE A 37 -4.44 9.26 2.46
N SER A 38 -4.83 10.22 1.62
CA SER A 38 -4.09 11.48 1.43
C SER A 38 -3.96 12.28 2.73
N GLU A 39 -5.07 12.44 3.46
CA GLU A 39 -5.10 13.13 4.75
C GLU A 39 -4.17 12.47 5.79
N GLU A 40 -4.27 11.15 5.95
CA GLU A 40 -3.54 10.44 7.00
C GLU A 40 -2.05 10.22 6.68
N SER A 41 -1.73 10.00 5.40
CA SER A 41 -0.33 9.84 4.96
C SER A 41 0.40 11.18 4.83
N GLY A 42 -0.34 12.29 4.73
CA GLY A 42 0.19 13.60 4.34
C GLY A 42 0.72 13.65 2.90
N VAL A 43 0.42 12.62 2.08
CA VAL A 43 0.81 12.57 0.67
C VAL A 43 -0.30 13.20 -0.17
N GLY A 44 0.06 14.11 -1.08
CA GLY A 44 -0.92 14.78 -1.94
C GLY A 44 -1.71 13.79 -2.81
N ILE A 45 -3.00 14.06 -3.04
CA ILE A 45 -3.94 13.15 -3.71
C ILE A 45 -3.45 12.63 -5.08
N LYS A 46 -2.76 13.46 -5.86
CA LYS A 46 -2.16 13.06 -7.15
C LYS A 46 -1.12 11.95 -6.97
N HIS A 47 -0.28 12.08 -5.96
CA HIS A 47 0.72 11.06 -5.63
C HIS A 47 0.09 9.81 -5.02
N VAL A 48 -0.94 9.98 -4.18
CA VAL A 48 -1.71 8.84 -3.65
C VAL A 48 -2.27 7.99 -4.77
N SER A 49 -2.92 8.58 -5.78
CA SER A 49 -3.47 7.82 -6.91
C SER A 49 -2.40 7.02 -7.66
N ASN A 50 -1.23 7.62 -7.92
CA ASN A 50 -0.13 6.91 -8.57
C ASN A 50 0.39 5.75 -7.70
N VAL A 51 0.58 6.00 -6.40
CA VAL A 51 1.07 5.00 -5.45
C VAL A 51 0.06 3.85 -5.29
N LEU A 52 -1.24 4.12 -5.29
CA LEU A 52 -2.26 3.07 -5.23
C LEU A 52 -2.21 2.17 -6.48
N THR A 53 -1.98 2.74 -7.66
CA THR A 53 -1.75 1.95 -8.89
C THR A 53 -0.50 1.09 -8.74
N ASP A 54 0.64 1.68 -8.38
CA ASP A 54 1.91 0.99 -8.19
C ASP A 54 1.80 -0.19 -7.20
N LEU A 55 1.22 0.05 -6.03
CA LEU A 55 1.04 -0.96 -4.98
C LEU A 55 0.08 -2.08 -5.42
N LYS A 56 -0.96 -1.74 -6.20
CA LYS A 56 -1.91 -2.72 -6.75
C LYS A 56 -1.23 -3.61 -7.80
N GLU A 57 -0.41 -3.04 -8.68
CA GLU A 57 0.39 -3.79 -9.67
C GLU A 57 1.35 -4.77 -9.01
N HIS A 58 1.83 -4.46 -7.80
CA HIS A 58 2.69 -5.34 -6.99
C HIS A 58 1.91 -6.30 -6.09
N ASN A 59 0.58 -6.39 -6.24
CA ASN A 59 -0.32 -7.22 -5.44
C ASN A 59 -0.29 -6.94 -3.93
N LEU A 60 0.05 -5.71 -3.53
CA LEU A 60 0.11 -5.30 -2.12
C LEU A 60 -1.24 -4.76 -1.61
N ILE A 61 -2.05 -4.21 -2.52
CA ILE A 61 -3.38 -3.69 -2.20
C ILE A 61 -4.39 -4.13 -3.26
N VAL A 62 -5.67 -4.01 -2.93
CA VAL A 62 -6.79 -4.23 -3.85
C VAL A 62 -7.81 -3.09 -3.73
N CYS A 63 -8.39 -2.69 -4.86
CA CYS A 63 -9.58 -1.84 -4.88
C CYS A 63 -10.81 -2.75 -4.89
N ILE A 64 -11.68 -2.60 -3.89
CA ILE A 64 -12.83 -3.49 -3.66
C ILE A 64 -13.93 -3.24 -4.70
N ASN A 65 -14.02 -2.02 -5.22
CA ASN A 65 -15.03 -1.55 -6.15
C ASN A 65 -14.40 -0.87 -7.37
N GLU A 66 -13.74 -1.65 -8.23
CA GLU A 66 -13.02 -1.18 -9.42
C GLU A 66 -13.87 -0.30 -10.36
N ASP A 67 -15.15 -0.66 -10.52
CA ASP A 67 -16.10 0.03 -11.40
C ASP A 67 -16.57 1.38 -10.84
N ALA A 68 -16.24 1.69 -9.59
CA ALA A 68 -16.64 2.96 -8.99
C ALA A 68 -15.86 4.13 -9.60
N HIS A 69 -16.62 5.08 -10.16
CA HIS A 69 -16.08 6.35 -10.65
C HIS A 69 -15.69 7.32 -9.51
N LYS A 70 -16.35 7.22 -8.35
CA LYS A 70 -16.06 8.00 -7.13
C LYS A 70 -16.18 7.08 -5.92
N GLY A 71 -15.38 7.33 -4.87
CA GLY A 71 -15.45 6.56 -3.63
C GLY A 71 -14.86 5.14 -3.74
N ARG A 72 -13.77 4.98 -4.51
CA ARG A 72 -13.01 3.72 -4.55
C ARG A 72 -12.48 3.37 -3.16
N LEU A 73 -12.59 2.10 -2.78
CA LEU A 73 -12.24 1.56 -1.48
C LEU A 73 -11.02 0.65 -1.61
N TYR A 74 -9.95 0.96 -0.89
CA TYR A 74 -8.70 0.23 -0.92
C TYR A 74 -8.44 -0.47 0.40
N ARG A 75 -7.84 -1.65 0.33
CA ARG A 75 -7.34 -2.40 1.49
C ARG A 75 -6.08 -3.19 1.13
N LEU A 76 -5.33 -3.63 2.14
CA LEU A 76 -4.21 -4.55 1.95
C LEU A 76 -4.69 -5.92 1.47
N THR A 77 -3.91 -6.54 0.58
CA THR A 77 -3.94 -8.00 0.37
C THR A 77 -3.24 -8.69 1.54
N ASP A 78 -3.31 -10.02 1.61
CA ASP A 78 -2.55 -10.75 2.64
C ASP A 78 -1.03 -10.58 2.47
N GLU A 79 -0.56 -10.44 1.24
CA GLU A 79 0.82 -10.11 0.94
C GLU A 79 1.20 -8.69 1.41
N GLY A 80 0.32 -7.71 1.18
CA GLY A 80 0.49 -6.34 1.70
C GLY A 80 0.57 -6.28 3.22
N LYS A 81 -0.22 -7.10 3.93
CA LYS A 81 -0.16 -7.22 5.40
C LYS A 81 1.20 -7.75 5.87
N ASN A 82 1.72 -8.78 5.21
CA ASN A 82 3.04 -9.33 5.55
C ASN A 82 4.14 -8.28 5.34
N VAL A 83 4.11 -7.58 4.21
CA VAL A 83 5.07 -6.51 3.89
C VAL A 83 5.03 -5.39 4.92
N VAL A 84 3.85 -4.86 5.26
CA VAL A 84 3.74 -3.75 6.22
C VAL A 84 4.11 -4.16 7.65
N SER A 85 3.88 -5.43 8.04
CA SER A 85 4.33 -5.95 9.33
C SER A 85 5.86 -6.02 9.38
N MET A 86 6.46 -6.62 8.36
CA MET A 86 7.90 -6.86 8.28
C MET A 86 8.70 -5.55 8.22
N ILE A 87 8.24 -4.55 7.46
CA ILE A 87 8.84 -3.20 7.44
C ILE A 87 8.79 -2.57 8.83
N GLY A 88 7.65 -2.70 9.53
CA GLY A 88 7.50 -2.17 10.89
C GLY A 88 8.38 -2.87 11.93
N GLU A 89 8.55 -4.19 11.82
CA GLU A 89 9.41 -4.99 12.70
C GLU A 89 10.91 -4.75 12.47
N MET A 90 11.31 -4.57 11.20
CA MET A 90 12.72 -4.35 10.83
C MET A 90 13.18 -2.89 10.91
N GLY A 91 12.26 -1.95 11.14
CA GLY A 91 12.58 -0.53 11.24
C GLY A 91 13.01 0.10 9.91
N TRP A 92 12.51 -0.40 8.78
CA TRP A 92 12.80 0.08 7.43
C TRP A 92 12.04 1.36 7.06
#